data_AF-A0A9D1E1B8-F1
#
_entry.id   AF-A0A9D1E1B8-F1
#
_cell.length_a   1.000
_cell.length_b   1.000
_cell.length_c   1.000
_cell.angle_alpha   90.00
_cell.angle_beta   90.00
_cell.angle_gamma   90.00
#
_symmetry.space_group_name_H-M   'P 1'
#
loop_
_entity.id
_entity.type
_entity.pdbx_description
1 polymer ?
#
loop_
_entity_poly.entity_id
_entity_poly.type
_entity_poly.pdbx_seq_one_letter_code
_entity_poly.pdbx_strand_id
1 'polypeptide(L)' 'DAALMMQLGAEGVFVGSGIFKSGNPEKRARAIVNAVTNYNDAALLAEVSTDLGEAMVGINEEEITILMAERGK' A
#
# COMPACT_ATOMS: atom_id res chain seq x y z
N ASP A 1 -0.15 -5.55 -3.50
CA ASP A 1 -0.54 -4.32 -4.23
C ASP A 1 0.60 -3.71 -5.02
N ALA A 2 1.65 -3.22 -4.37
CA ALA A 2 2.76 -2.58 -5.06
C ALA A 2 3.38 -3.47 -6.16
N ALA A 3 3.68 -4.74 -5.85
CA ALA A 3 4.18 -5.71 -6.84
C ALA A 3 3.19 -5.98 -7.98
N LEU A 4 1.87 -6.01 -7.70
CA LEU A 4 0.84 -6.20 -8.72
C LEU A 4 0.88 -5.06 -9.74
N MET A 5 1.00 -3.81 -9.28
CA MET A 5 1.10 -2.66 -10.19
C MET A 5 2.32 -2.76 -11.10
N MET A 6 3.45 -3.22 -10.58
CA MET A 6 4.65 -3.46 -11.38
C MET A 6 4.42 -4.57 -12.42
N GLN A 7 3.77 -5.68 -12.04
CA GLN A 7 3.42 -6.78 -12.95
C GLN A 7 2.46 -6.34 -14.07
N LEU A 8 1.60 -5.35 -13.80
CA LEU A 8 0.72 -4.73 -14.81
C LEU A 8 1.43 -3.73 -15.72
N GLY A 9 2.75 -3.52 -15.55
CA GLY A 9 3.56 -2.66 -16.41
C GLY A 9 3.75 -1.23 -15.91
N ALA A 10 3.43 -0.93 -14.64
CA ALA A 10 3.75 0.37 -14.08
C ALA A 10 5.27 0.55 -13.91
N GLU A 11 5.77 1.76 -14.19
CA GLU A 11 7.19 2.11 -13.98
C GLU A 11 7.52 2.36 -12.50
N GLY A 12 6.49 2.57 -11.67
CA GLY A 12 6.61 2.80 -10.24
C GLY A 12 5.25 2.95 -9.56
N VAL A 13 5.26 3.11 -8.24
CA VAL A 13 4.05 3.23 -7.41
C VAL A 13 4.17 4.39 -6.42
N PHE A 14 3.10 5.14 -6.26
CA PHE A 14 2.98 6.18 -5.24
C PHE A 14 2.16 5.67 -4.06
N VAL A 15 2.69 5.82 -2.84
CA VAL A 15 2.01 5.39 -1.61
C VAL A 15 2.14 6.46 -0.55
N GLY A 16 1.00 6.94 -0.04
CA GLY A 16 0.92 7.89 1.08
C GLY A 16 0.27 7.24 2.31
N SER A 17 -1.07 7.25 2.35
CA SER A 17 -1.85 6.73 3.47
C SER A 17 -1.55 5.27 3.79
N GLY A 18 -1.27 4.45 2.77
CA GLY A 18 -0.92 3.04 2.94
C GLY A 18 0.30 2.81 3.83
N ILE A 19 1.23 3.77 3.91
CA ILE A 19 2.39 3.74 4.81
C ILE A 19 2.05 4.46 6.12
N PHE A 20 1.69 5.75 6.04
CA PHE A 20 1.64 6.61 7.22
C PHE A 20 0.41 6.42 8.11
N LYS A 21 -0.64 5.76 7.62
CA LYS A 21 -1.82 5.38 8.43
C LYS A 21 -1.85 3.89 8.78
N SER A 22 -0.70 3.22 8.73
CA SER A 22 -0.56 1.80 9.11
C SER A 22 -0.05 1.64 10.55
N GLY A 23 -0.19 0.44 11.10
CA GLY A 23 0.29 0.12 12.45
C GLY A 23 1.81 0.12 12.60
N ASN A 24 2.58 -0.06 11.52
CA ASN A 24 4.04 0.03 11.51
C ASN A 24 4.54 0.68 10.21
N PRO A 25 4.55 2.03 10.12
CA PRO A 25 4.90 2.74 8.90
C PRO A 25 6.30 2.42 8.37
N GLU A 26 7.29 2.29 9.26
CA GLU A 26 8.68 2.06 8.86
C GLU A 26 8.88 0.67 8.24
N LYS A 27 8.33 -0.37 8.88
CA LYS A 27 8.40 -1.75 8.36
C LYS A 27 7.61 -1.88 7.05
N ARG A 28 6.43 -1.25 6.97
CA ARG A 28 5.61 -1.25 5.77
C ARG A 28 6.26 -0.51 4.60
N ALA A 29 6.91 0.62 4.85
CA ALA A 29 7.65 1.35 3.82
C ALA A 29 8.76 0.48 3.23
N ARG A 30 9.58 -0.19 4.06
CA ARG A 30 10.59 -1.14 3.60
C ARG A 30 10.00 -2.29 2.79
N ALA A 31 8.91 -2.87 3.26
CA ALA A 31 8.24 -3.97 2.56
C ALA A 31 7.74 -3.54 1.17
N ILE A 32 7.17 -2.34 1.05
CA ILE A 32 6.71 -1.80 -0.24
C ILE A 32 7.90 -1.58 -1.18
N VAL A 33 9.00 -0.99 -0.71
CA VAL A 33 10.21 -0.80 -1.54
C VAL A 33 10.78 -2.14 -2.03
N ASN A 34 10.85 -3.14 -1.14
CA ASN A 34 11.31 -4.49 -1.49
C ASN A 34 10.37 -5.16 -2.49
N ALA A 35 9.05 -5.00 -2.31
CA ALA A 35 8.04 -5.58 -3.19
C ALA A 35 8.05 -4.95 -4.59
N VAL A 36 8.33 -3.65 -4.70
CA VAL A 36 8.48 -2.96 -5.99
C VAL A 36 9.76 -3.41 -6.70
N THR A 37 10.86 -3.51 -5.97
CA THR A 37 12.16 -3.90 -6.53
C THR A 37 12.15 -5.35 -7.03
N ASN A 38 11.47 -6.24 -6.30
CA ASN A 38 11.53 -7.70 -6.52
C ASN A 38 10.15 -8.27 -6.88
N TYR A 39 9.35 -7.54 -7.67
CA TYR A 39 7.94 -7.85 -7.91
C TYR A 39 7.64 -9.20 -8.58
N ASN A 40 8.66 -9.90 -9.10
CA ASN A 40 8.54 -11.23 -9.69
C ASN A 40 9.01 -12.37 -8.76
N ASP A 41 9.56 -12.06 -7.58
CA ASP A 41 9.98 -13.06 -6.61
C ASP A 41 8.85 -13.37 -5.62
N ALA A 42 8.08 -14.42 -5.90
CA ALA A 42 6.95 -14.80 -5.07
C ALA A 42 7.34 -15.17 -3.63
N ALA A 43 8.54 -15.73 -3.41
CA ALA A 43 8.99 -16.13 -2.08
C ALA A 43 9.35 -14.90 -1.23
N LEU A 44 10.10 -13.96 -1.80
CA LEU A 44 10.43 -12.70 -1.14
C LEU A 44 9.16 -11.88 -0.87
N LEU A 45 8.22 -11.82 -1.83
CA LEU A 45 6.95 -11.12 -1.63
C LEU A 45 6.15 -11.70 -0.45
N ALA A 46 6.13 -13.02 -0.29
CA ALA A 46 5.49 -13.65 0.86
C ALA A 46 6.20 -13.28 2.16
N GLU A 47 7.53 -13.32 2.20
CA GLU A 47 8.34 -12.99 3.38
C GLU A 47 8.12 -11.54 3.82
N VAL A 48 8.29 -10.57 2.91
CA VAL A 48 8.17 -9.14 3.24
C VAL A 48 6.75 -8.70 3.56
N SER A 49 5.75 -9.53 3.25
CA SER A 49 4.34 -9.27 3.59
C SER A 49 3.99 -9.68 5.02
N THR A 50 4.91 -10.30 5.77
CA THR A 50 4.65 -10.79 7.12
C THR A 50 4.80 -9.70 8.19
N ASP A 51 3.92 -9.76 9.19
CA ASP A 51 4.00 -8.96 10.42
C ASP A 51 4.17 -7.43 10.16
N LEU A 52 3.45 -6.90 9.17
CA LEU A 52 3.52 -5.49 8.78
C LEU A 52 2.70 -4.55 9.69
N GLY A 53 2.08 -5.09 10.74
CA GLY A 53 1.05 -4.41 11.51
C GLY A 53 -0.23 -4.17 10.69
N GLU A 54 -1.22 -3.54 11.32
CA GLU A 54 -2.51 -3.27 10.69
C GLU A 54 -2.35 -2.41 9.44
N ALA A 55 -3.07 -2.76 8.37
CA ALA A 55 -3.17 -1.94 7.18
C ALA A 55 -4.04 -0.70 7.45
N MET A 56 -3.92 0.32 6.60
CA MET A 56 -4.88 1.43 6.65
C MET A 56 -6.30 0.91 6.43
N VAL A 57 -7.27 1.49 7.13
CA VAL A 57 -8.68 1.19 6.90
C VAL A 57 -9.12 1.83 5.58
N GLY A 58 -9.72 1.04 4.71
CA GLY A 58 -10.32 1.51 3.46
C GLY A 58 -11.61 2.27 3.71
N ILE A 59 -12.02 3.07 2.73
CA ILE A 59 -13.31 3.76 2.73
C ILE A 59 -14.20 3.02 1.73
N ASN A 60 -15.42 2.66 2.12
CA ASN A 60 -16.37 2.06 1.21
C ASN A 60 -16.90 3.09 0.19
N GLU A 61 -17.30 2.64 -0.99
CA GLU A 61 -17.78 3.52 -2.07
C GLU A 61 -18.96 4.41 -1.63
N GLU A 62 -19.84 3.87 -0.79
CA GLU A 62 -21.00 4.59 -0.23
C GLU A 62 -20.59 5.76 0.69
N GLU A 63 -19.43 5.65 1.33
CA GLU A 63 -18.87 6.65 2.25
C GLU A 63 -18.05 7.74 1.51
N ILE A 64 -17.63 7.47 0.27
CA ILE A 64 -16.77 8.38 -0.52
C ILE A 64 -17.45 9.71 -0.79
N THR A 65 -18.75 9.71 -1.13
CA THR A 65 -19.48 10.94 -1.50
C THR A 65 -19.49 11.95 -0.36
N ILE A 66 -19.58 11.46 0.87
CA ILE A 66 -19.56 12.27 2.10
C ILE A 66 -18.15 12.85 2.32
N LEU A 67 -17.12 12.00 2.25
CA LEU A 67 -15.74 12.40 2.50
C LEU A 67 -15.17 13.36 1.43
N MET A 68 -15.55 13.22 0.16
CA MET A 68 -15.12 14.14 -0.90
C MET A 68 -15.76 15.53 -0.75
N ALA A 69 -17.00 15.62 -0.26
CA ALA A 69 -17.68 16.88 -0.01
C ALA A 69 -17.06 17.69 1.14
N GLU A 70 -16.37 17.04 2.07
CA GLU A 70 -15.69 17.68 3.21
C GLU A 70 -14.24 18.07 2.92
N ARG A 71 -13.67 17.60 1.81
CA ARG A 71 -12.25 17.78 1.47
C ARG A 71 -11.99 19.21 0.98
N GLY A 72 -11.38 20.05 1.83
CA GLY A 72 -11.03 21.44 1.51
C GLY A 72 -11.80 22.52 2.29
N LYS A 73 -12.59 22.12 3.30
CA LYS A 73 -13.04 23.02 4.36
C LYS A 73 -11.93 23.32 5.37
#